data_AF-A0A2E9NTC7-F1
#
_entry.id   AF-A0A2E9NTC7-F1
#
_cell.length_a   1.000
_cell.length_b   1.000
_cell.length_c   1.000
_cell.angle_alpha   90.00
_cell.angle_beta   90.00
_cell.angle_gamma   90.00
#
_symmetry.space_group_name_H-M   'P 1'
#
loop_
_entity.id
_entity.type
_entity.pdbx_description
1 polymer ?
#
loop_
_entity_poly.entity_id
_entity_poly.type
_entity_poly.pdbx_seq_one_letter_code
_entity_poly.pdbx_strand_id
1 'polypeptide(L)'
;MMAQSKGIYLLPNILTTAALLAGFFSIITATRAVYQGESLFETAAIAILVSGLFDGLDGRVARLTNTQSEFGAQYDSLSDVVAFGVAPAVLVF
;
A
#
# COMPACT_ATOMS: atom_id res chain seq x y z
N MET A 1 -17.26 4.87 31.61
CA MET A 1 -16.62 4.05 30.56
C MET A 1 -16.68 4.85 29.27
N MET A 2 -15.60 5.56 28.92
CA MET A 2 -15.58 6.48 27.79
C MET A 2 -15.71 5.68 26.48
N ALA A 3 -16.69 6.05 25.65
CA ALA A 3 -16.86 5.50 24.31
C ALA A 3 -15.66 5.91 23.45
N GLN A 4 -14.71 5.00 23.25
CA GLN A 4 -13.61 5.19 22.31
C GLN A 4 -14.20 5.32 20.90
N SER A 5 -14.04 6.50 20.28
CA SER A 5 -14.62 6.79 18.98
C SER A 5 -14.02 5.89 17.91
N LYS A 6 -14.87 5.15 17.18
CA LYS A 6 -14.49 4.27 16.05
C LYS A 6 -13.69 4.98 14.94
N GLY A 7 -13.68 6.32 14.90
CA GLY A 7 -13.00 7.12 13.87
C GLY A 7 -11.47 7.04 13.87
N ILE A 8 -10.83 6.72 15.01
CA ILE A 8 -9.35 6.72 15.09
C ILE A 8 -8.76 5.46 14.42
N TYR A 9 -9.50 4.35 14.37
CA TYR A 9 -9.09 3.12 13.67
C TYR A 9 -9.23 3.21 12.14
N LEU A 10 -9.99 4.20 11.63
CA LEU A 10 -10.22 4.37 10.20
C LEU A 10 -8.99 4.96 9.49
N LEU A 11 -8.22 5.79 10.20
CA LEU A 11 -7.09 6.55 9.67
C LEU A 11 -5.95 5.66 9.14
N PRO A 12 -5.44 4.68 9.92
CA PRO A 12 -4.40 3.77 9.42
C PRO A 12 -4.91 2.94 8.24
N ASN A 13 -6.10 2.36 8.35
CA ASN A 13 -6.64 1.48 7.30
C ASN A 13 -6.86 2.20 5.96
N ILE A 14 -7.19 3.50 5.97
CA ILE A 14 -7.30 4.30 4.73
C ILE A 14 -5.93 4.46 4.08
N LEU A 15 -4.89 4.70 4.88
CA LEU A 15 -3.53 4.79 4.38
C LEU A 15 -3.03 3.43 3.86
N THR A 16 -3.33 2.32 4.55
CA THR A 16 -3.05 0.96 4.06
C THR A 16 -3.78 0.68 2.74
N THR A 17 -5.02 1.14 2.63
CA THR A 17 -5.78 1.02 1.38
C THR A 17 -5.10 1.82 0.26
N ALA A 18 -4.59 3.02 0.55
CA ALA A 18 -3.86 3.83 -0.44
C ALA A 18 -2.54 3.15 -0.86
N ALA A 19 -1.82 2.55 0.08
CA ALA A 19 -0.63 1.75 -0.21
C ALA A 19 -0.97 0.58 -1.14
N LEU A 20 -2.00 -0.20 -0.81
CA LEU A 20 -2.46 -1.33 -1.60
C LEU A 20 -2.87 -0.91 -3.02
N LEU A 21 -3.64 0.19 -3.15
CA LEU A 21 -4.06 0.71 -4.45
C LEU A 21 -2.87 1.16 -5.31
N ALA A 22 -1.86 1.79 -4.70
CA ALA A 22 -0.63 2.15 -5.41
C ALA A 22 0.14 0.90 -5.88
N GLY A 23 0.20 -0.15 -5.06
CA GLY A 23 0.78 -1.44 -5.44
C GLY A 23 0.05 -2.10 -6.62
N PHE A 24 -1.28 -2.14 -6.59
CA PHE A 24 -2.09 -2.63 -7.72
C PHE A 24 -1.93 -1.78 -8.97
N PHE A 25 -1.87 -0.45 -8.82
CA PHE A 25 -1.63 0.46 -9.94
C PHE A 25 -0.28 0.19 -10.60
N SER A 26 0.76 -0.11 -9.82
CA SER A 26 2.05 -0.57 -10.35
C SER A 26 1.90 -1.81 -11.21
N ILE A 27 1.24 -2.87 -10.70
CA ILE A 27 1.04 -4.14 -11.42
C ILE A 27 0.34 -3.91 -12.77
N ILE A 28 -0.74 -3.12 -12.77
CA ILE A 28 -1.49 -2.80 -13.99
C ILE A 28 -0.61 -2.02 -14.97
N THR A 29 0.14 -1.04 -14.48
CA THR A 29 0.97 -0.18 -15.32
C THR A 29 2.16 -0.94 -15.91
N ALA A 30 2.81 -1.80 -15.12
CA ALA A 30 3.87 -2.70 -15.58
C ALA A 30 3.35 -3.66 -16.66
N THR A 31 2.18 -4.26 -16.45
CA THR A 31 1.56 -5.15 -17.45
C THR A 31 1.24 -4.42 -18.76
N ARG A 32 0.82 -3.15 -18.66
CA ARG A 32 0.56 -2.30 -19.85
C ARG A 32 1.85 -1.88 -20.55
N ALA A 33 2.94 -1.70 -19.81
CA ALA A 33 4.24 -1.29 -20.35
C ALA A 33 4.75 -2.30 -21.40
N VAL A 34 4.48 -3.60 -21.19
CA VAL A 34 4.80 -4.67 -22.15
C VAL A 34 4.27 -4.40 -23.56
N TYR A 35 3.09 -3.78 -23.68
CA TYR A 35 2.44 -3.52 -24.97
C TYR A 35 2.53 -2.07 -25.43
N GLN A 36 2.69 -1.11 -24.51
CA GLN A 36 2.59 0.34 -24.77
C GLN A 36 3.94 1.07 -24.75
N GLY A 37 5.02 0.42 -24.32
CA GLY A 37 6.39 0.94 -24.35
C GLY A 37 6.99 1.24 -22.97
N GLU A 38 8.30 1.52 -22.96
CA GLU A 38 9.13 1.50 -21.74
C GLU A 38 8.81 2.59 -20.71
N SER A 39 8.21 3.71 -21.12
CA SER A 39 7.88 4.83 -20.22
C SER A 39 6.88 4.45 -19.11
N LEU A 40 6.10 3.39 -19.31
CA LEU A 40 5.18 2.88 -18.29
C LEU A 40 5.91 2.08 -17.20
N PHE A 41 7.09 1.49 -17.46
CA PHE A 41 7.87 0.81 -16.42
C PHE A 41 8.38 1.81 -15.37
N GLU A 42 8.80 3.00 -15.78
CA GLU A 42 9.16 4.09 -14.85
C GLU A 42 7.98 4.47 -13.95
N THR A 43 6.79 4.60 -14.55
CA THR A 43 5.56 4.93 -13.80
C THR A 43 5.19 3.82 -12.81
N ALA A 44 5.33 2.55 -13.21
CA ALA A 44 5.10 1.41 -12.32
C ALA A 44 6.11 1.38 -11.16
N ALA A 45 7.39 1.67 -11.41
CA ALA A 45 8.41 1.74 -10.38
C ALA A 45 8.12 2.86 -9.37
N ILE A 46 7.73 4.05 -9.84
CA ILE A 46 7.32 5.16 -8.98
C ILE A 46 6.11 4.76 -8.13
N ALA A 47 5.14 4.04 -8.69
CA ALA A 47 3.97 3.59 -7.95
C ALA A 47 4.31 2.63 -6.80
N ILE A 48 5.32 1.75 -6.96
CA ILE A 48 5.84 0.90 -5.88
C ILE A 48 6.43 1.76 -4.76
N LEU A 49 7.23 2.77 -5.10
CA LEU A 49 7.82 3.68 -4.12
C LEU A 49 6.74 4.48 -3.36
N VAL A 50 5.70 4.92 -4.06
CA VAL A 50 4.55 5.61 -3.46
C VAL A 50 3.78 4.68 -2.53
N SER A 51 3.59 3.41 -2.93
CA SER A 51 2.97 2.39 -2.07
C SER A 51 3.74 2.22 -0.77
N GLY A 52 5.07 2.06 -0.85
CA GLY A 52 5.92 1.95 0.34
C GLY A 52 5.99 3.21 1.21
N LEU A 53 5.77 4.39 0.64
CA LEU A 53 5.63 5.62 1.43
C LEU A 53 4.35 5.57 2.27
N PHE A 54 3.22 5.15 1.70
CA PHE A 54 1.95 5.08 2.43
C PHE A 54 1.96 4.01 3.53
N ASP A 55 2.59 2.87 3.26
CA ASP A 55 2.84 1.77 4.21
C ASP A 55 3.82 2.16 5.35
N GLY A 56 4.81 3.00 5.03
CA GLY A 56 5.64 3.61 6.05
C GLY A 56 4.85 4.58 6.96
N LEU A 57 3.81 5.23 6.41
CA LEU A 57 3.03 6.26 7.09
C LEU A 57 1.91 5.66 7.95
N ASP A 58 1.17 4.66 7.48
CA ASP A 58 0.07 4.04 8.24
C ASP A 58 0.58 3.30 9.49
N GLY A 59 1.69 2.57 9.40
CA GLY A 59 2.32 1.90 10.53
C GLY A 59 2.88 2.90 11.55
N ARG A 60 3.38 4.06 11.10
CA ARG A 60 3.76 5.17 11.99
C ARG A 60 2.55 5.84 12.64
N VAL A 61 1.50 6.11 11.88
CA VAL A 61 0.26 6.71 12.38
C VAL A 61 -0.38 5.78 13.41
N ALA A 62 -0.53 4.49 13.13
CA ALA A 62 -1.11 3.50 14.05
C ALA A 62 -0.35 3.40 15.39
N ARG A 63 0.99 3.50 15.35
CA ARG A 63 1.84 3.54 16.56
C ARG A 63 1.63 4.83 17.36
N LEU A 64 1.53 5.98 16.70
CA LEU A 64 1.35 7.27 17.36
C LEU A 64 -0.06 7.44 17.94
N THR A 65 -1.09 6.88 17.29
CA THR A 65 -2.48 7.00 17.71
C THR A 65 -2.93 5.87 18.66
N ASN A 66 -2.07 4.90 18.97
CA ASN A 66 -2.42 3.68 19.71
C ASN A 66 -3.65 2.95 19.12
N THR A 67 -3.83 2.99 17.80
CA THR A 67 -4.97 2.36 17.12
C THR A 67 -4.59 1.12 16.32
N GLN A 68 -3.62 0.37 16.83
CA GLN A 68 -3.30 -0.93 16.27
C GLN A 68 -4.47 -1.89 16.51
N SER A 69 -4.86 -2.62 15.47
CA SER A 69 -5.87 -3.66 15.53
C SER A 69 -5.37 -4.90 14.80
N GLU A 70 -5.83 -6.07 15.21
CA GLU A 70 -5.45 -7.35 14.58
C GLU A 70 -5.83 -7.38 13.09
N PHE A 71 -7.01 -6.84 12.76
CA PHE A 71 -7.43 -6.66 11.37
C PHE A 71 -6.50 -5.73 10.59
N GLY A 72 -6.15 -4.57 11.17
CA GLY A 72 -5.21 -3.63 10.54
C GLY A 72 -3.85 -4.26 10.28
N ALA A 73 -3.33 -5.05 11.22
CA ALA A 73 -2.05 -5.76 11.06
C ALA A 73 -2.10 -6.84 9.95
N GLN A 74 -3.19 -7.59 9.83
CA GLN A 74 -3.35 -8.53 8.71
C GLN A 74 -3.53 -7.79 7.38
N TYR A 75 -4.21 -6.65 7.39
CA TYR A 75 -4.43 -5.85 6.19
C TYR A 75 -3.15 -5.19 5.67
N ASP A 76 -2.34 -4.65 6.58
CA ASP A 76 -0.99 -4.13 6.35
C ASP A 76 -0.10 -5.21 5.73
N SER A 77 -0.07 -6.40 6.33
CA SER A 77 0.69 -7.53 5.79
C SER A 77 0.25 -7.97 4.38
N LEU A 78 -1.05 -7.90 4.07
CA LEU A 78 -1.54 -8.17 2.71
C LEU A 78 -1.11 -7.06 1.73
N SER A 79 -1.16 -5.80 2.16
CA SER A 79 -0.67 -4.66 1.39
C SER A 79 0.82 -4.80 1.07
N ASP A 80 1.64 -5.13 2.07
CA ASP A 80 3.06 -5.40 1.95
C ASP A 80 3.38 -6.47 0.90
N VAL A 81 2.68 -7.61 0.94
CA VAL A 81 2.89 -8.71 -0.01
C VAL A 81 2.59 -8.26 -1.44
N VAL A 82 1.55 -7.44 -1.64
CA VAL A 82 1.21 -6.90 -2.96
C VAL A 82 2.25 -5.87 -3.42
N ALA A 83 2.60 -4.92 -2.56
CA ALA A 83 3.47 -3.78 -2.86
C ALA A 83 4.94 -4.18 -3.07
N PHE A 84 5.45 -5.10 -2.25
CA PHE A 84 6.88 -5.46 -2.22
C PHE A 84 7.17 -6.90 -2.65
N GLY A 85 6.15 -7.76 -2.74
CA GLY A 85 6.29 -9.11 -3.30
C GLY A 85 5.85 -9.16 -4.75
N VAL A 86 4.56 -8.91 -5.00
CA VAL A 86 3.95 -9.12 -6.32
C VAL A 86 4.31 -8.01 -7.30
N ALA A 87 4.16 -6.74 -6.93
CA ALA A 87 4.39 -5.63 -7.85
C ALA A 87 5.83 -5.57 -8.40
N PRO A 88 6.90 -5.76 -7.60
CA PRO A 88 8.25 -5.80 -8.13
C PRO A 88 8.50 -7.03 -9.00
N ALA A 89 7.90 -8.18 -8.67
CA ALA A 89 8.02 -9.38 -9.51
C ALA A 89 7.43 -9.15 -10.91
N VAL A 90 6.23 -8.55 -11.00
CA VAL A 90 5.58 -8.21 -12.28
C VAL A 90 6.32 -7.09 -13.02
N LEU A 91 6.97 -6.17 -12.30
CA LEU A 91 7.73 -5.10 -12.91
C LEU A 91 9.02 -5.60 -13.58
N VAL A 92 9.64 -6.64 -13.02
CA VAL A 92 10.92 -7.19 -13.51
C VAL A 92 10.73 -8.27 -14.58
N PHE A 93 9.66 -9.06 -14.51
CA PHE A 93 9.42 -10.24 -15.37
C PHE A 93 8.20 -10.06 -16.26
#